data_AF-A0A383DXA7-F1
#
_entry.id   AF-A0A383DXA7-F1
#
_cell.length_a   1.000
_cell.length_b   1.000
_cell.length_c   1.000
_cell.angle_alpha   90.00
_cell.angle_beta   90.00
_cell.angle_gamma   90.00
#
_symmetry.space_group_name_H-M   'P 1'
#
loop_
_entity.id
_entity.type
_entity.pdbx_description
1 polymer ?
#
loop_
_entity_poly.entity_id
_entity_poly.type
_entity_poly.pdbx_seq_one_letter_code
_entity_poly.pdbx_strand_id
1 'polypeptide(L)'
;VCSQVLNESGIAIDFREIKRQTKLVVKRLDHQYLNEIEPFDVLNPTAENIAKYLFDEISLLINNQNVKVKEVTIWETPRSAVTYSE
;
A
#
# COMPACT_ATOMS: atom_id res chain seq x y z
N VAL A 1 4.61 -7.82 -1.85
CA VAL A 1 3.78 -8.65 -2.76
C VAL A 1 4.24 -10.10 -2.69
N CYS A 2 3.37 -11.05 -2.99
CA CYS A 2 3.66 -12.48 -3.12
C CYS A 2 3.01 -13.05 -4.39
N SER A 3 3.56 -14.15 -4.90
CA SER A 3 3.03 -14.89 -6.05
C SER A 3 3.46 -16.35 -5.96
N GLN A 4 2.62 -17.27 -6.44
CA GLN A 4 2.96 -18.69 -6.57
C GLN A 4 3.63 -19.02 -7.92
N VAL A 5 3.56 -18.09 -8.88
CA VAL A 5 4.11 -18.24 -10.23
C VAL A 5 4.96 -17.03 -10.61
N LEU A 6 5.83 -17.19 -11.60
CA LEU A 6 6.61 -16.10 -12.18
C LEU A 6 6.15 -15.84 -13.61
N ASN A 7 6.26 -14.60 -14.07
CA ASN A 7 6.03 -14.27 -15.47
C ASN A 7 7.20 -14.73 -16.35
N GLU A 8 7.13 -14.47 -17.66
CA GLU A 8 8.17 -14.85 -18.64
C GLU A 8 9.55 -14.26 -18.34
N SER A 9 9.61 -13.14 -17.60
CA SER A 9 10.86 -12.51 -17.16
C SER A 9 11.39 -13.07 -15.84
N GLY A 10 10.76 -14.10 -15.27
CA GLY A 10 11.17 -14.71 -14.00
C GLY A 10 10.86 -13.87 -12.76
N ILE A 11 9.92 -12.93 -12.84
CA ILE A 11 9.51 -12.08 -11.71
C ILE A 11 8.01 -12.20 -11.44
N ALA A 12 7.59 -11.97 -10.19
CA ALA A 12 6.17 -11.99 -9.83
C ALA A 12 5.41 -10.80 -10.44
N ILE A 13 5.96 -9.59 -10.29
CA ILE A 13 5.44 -8.34 -10.83
C ILE A 13 6.61 -7.35 -11.00
N ASP A 14 6.54 -6.50 -12.02
CA ASP A 14 7.55 -5.45 -12.22
C ASP A 14 7.49 -4.41 -11.08
N PHE A 15 8.64 -4.08 -10.50
CA PHE A 15 8.76 -3.07 -9.45
C PHE A 15 8.28 -1.68 -9.91
N ARG A 16 8.39 -1.37 -11.21
CA ARG A 16 7.87 -0.13 -11.80
C ARG A 16 6.36 -0.05 -11.68
N GLU A 17 5.69 -1.18 -11.86
CA GLU A 17 4.24 -1.27 -11.73
C GLU A 17 3.82 -1.11 -10.25
N ILE A 18 4.49 -1.81 -9.32
CA ILE A 18 4.28 -1.60 -7.88
C ILE A 18 4.43 -0.10 -7.55
N LYS A 19 5.55 0.50 -7.94
CA LYS A 19 5.85 1.92 -7.67
C LYS A 19 4.78 2.85 -8.25
N ARG A 20 4.30 2.57 -9.46
CA ARG A 20 3.27 3.37 -10.13
C ARG A 20 1.95 3.33 -9.36
N GLN A 21 1.50 2.13 -9.01
CA GLN A 21 0.23 1.94 -8.30
C GLN A 21 0.28 2.51 -6.88
N THR A 22 1.35 2.24 -6.13
CA THR A 22 1.56 2.83 -4.81
C THR A 22 1.57 4.35 -4.87
N LYS A 23 2.22 4.95 -5.87
CA LYS A 23 2.26 6.42 -6.02
C LYS A 23 0.88 7.03 -6.27
N LEU A 24 -0.02 6.34 -6.99
CA LEU A 24 -1.38 6.82 -7.22
C LEU A 24 -2.18 6.93 -5.92
N VAL A 25 -2.05 5.95 -5.03
CA VAL A 25 -2.73 5.94 -3.73
C VAL A 25 -2.10 6.96 -2.79
N VAL A 26 -0.77 6.94 -2.64
CA VAL A 26 -0.04 7.87 -1.75
C VAL A 26 -0.27 9.33 -2.12
N LYS A 27 -0.39 9.65 -3.41
CA LYS A 27 -0.64 11.02 -3.87
C LYS A 27 -1.95 11.61 -3.32
N ARG A 28 -2.92 10.78 -2.92
CA ARG A 28 -4.17 11.24 -2.29
C ARG A 28 -3.93 11.80 -0.88
N LEU A 29 -2.87 11.36 -0.23
CA LEU A 29 -2.50 11.72 1.15
C LEU A 29 -1.33 12.72 1.21
N ASP A 30 -0.54 12.79 0.14
CA ASP A 30 0.69 13.58 0.08
C ASP A 30 0.43 15.10 0.18
N HIS A 31 1.15 15.77 1.08
CA HIS A 31 1.01 17.21 1.37
C HIS A 31 -0.44 17.64 1.73
N GLN A 32 -1.19 16.80 2.44
CA GLN A 32 -2.54 17.10 2.93
C GLN A 32 -2.62 17.05 4.47
N TYR A 33 -3.62 17.72 5.03
CA TYR A 33 -4.05 17.48 6.41
C TYR A 33 -4.95 16.24 6.42
N LEU A 34 -4.44 15.11 6.93
CA LEU A 34 -5.17 13.83 6.88
C LEU A 34 -6.56 13.92 7.53
N ASN A 35 -6.68 14.63 8.64
CA ASN A 35 -7.95 14.82 9.36
C ASN A 35 -9.03 15.57 8.56
N GLU A 36 -8.73 16.09 7.37
CA GLU A 36 -9.66 16.85 6.52
C GLU A 36 -10.02 16.12 5.22
N ILE A 37 -9.51 14.90 5.00
CA ILE A 37 -9.72 14.14 3.76
C ILE A 37 -10.25 12.73 4.06
N GLU A 38 -11.15 12.24 3.22
CA GLU A 38 -11.65 10.87 3.32
C GLU A 38 -10.52 9.83 3.12
N PRO A 39 -10.50 8.72 3.89
CA PRO A 39 -11.44 8.35 4.96
C PRO A 39 -11.03 8.85 6.35
N PHE A 40 -9.98 9.67 6.45
CA PHE A 40 -9.36 10.11 7.71
C PHE A 40 -10.03 11.34 8.35
N ASP A 41 -11.01 11.92 7.67
CA ASP A 41 -11.96 12.89 8.21
C ASP A 41 -12.87 12.28 9.30
N VAL A 42 -13.10 10.96 9.23
CA VAL A 42 -13.84 10.19 10.24
C VAL A 42 -12.95 9.18 10.97
N LEU A 43 -11.98 8.58 10.28
CA LEU A 43 -11.07 7.59 10.84
C LEU A 43 -9.80 8.27 11.39
N ASN A 44 -9.40 7.94 12.61
CA ASN A 44 -8.16 8.49 13.18
C ASN A 44 -6.94 8.10 12.30
N PRO A 45 -6.14 9.05 11.78
CA PRO A 45 -5.00 8.76 10.90
C PRO A 45 -3.76 8.25 11.67
N THR A 46 -3.92 7.18 12.43
CA THR A 46 -2.78 6.48 13.05
C THR A 46 -2.00 5.69 12.00
N ALA A 47 -0.74 5.35 12.28
CA ALA A 47 0.10 4.58 11.37
C ALA A 47 -0.53 3.22 11.00
N GLU A 48 -1.24 2.57 11.93
CA GLU A 48 -2.01 1.34 11.70
C GLU A 48 -3.14 1.53 10.69
N ASN A 49 -3.96 2.57 10.86
CA ASN A 49 -5.08 2.85 9.98
C ASN A 49 -4.60 3.26 8.58
N ILE A 50 -3.52 4.02 8.50
CA ILE A 50 -2.91 4.37 7.21
C ILE A 50 -2.31 3.11 6.55
N ALA A 51 -1.66 2.22 7.31
CA ALA A 51 -1.09 0.98 6.77
C ALA A 51 -2.18 0.07 6.19
N LYS A 52 -3.30 -0.06 6.91
CA LYS A 52 -4.48 -0.78 6.43
C LYS A 52 -5.07 -0.13 5.17
N TYR A 53 -5.31 1.18 5.19
CA TYR A 53 -5.86 1.91 4.03
C TYR A 53 -4.99 1.72 2.77
N LEU A 54 -3.67 1.89 2.90
CA LEU A 54 -2.75 1.67 1.79
C LEU A 54 -2.74 0.21 1.34
N PHE A 55 -2.80 -0.76 2.26
CA PHE A 55 -2.90 -2.17 1.90
C PHE A 55 -4.16 -2.45 1.08
N ASP A 56 -5.32 -1.98 1.53
CA ASP A 56 -6.60 -2.21 0.87
C ASP A 56 -6.63 -1.57 -0.53
N GLU A 57 -6.27 -0.29 -0.64
CA GLU A 57 -6.27 0.45 -1.91
C GLU A 57 -5.24 -0.08 -2.92
N ILE A 58 -4.02 -0.40 -2.46
CA ILE A 58 -2.99 -0.97 -3.35
C ILE A 58 -3.38 -2.40 -3.76
N SER A 59 -4.01 -3.16 -2.87
CA SER A 59 -4.54 -4.49 -3.18
C SER A 59 -5.55 -4.46 -4.30
N LEU A 60 -6.47 -3.48 -4.31
CA LEU A 60 -7.44 -3.32 -5.41
C LEU A 60 -6.78 -3.07 -6.78
N LEU A 61 -5.59 -2.44 -6.79
CA LEU A 61 -4.88 -2.09 -8.01
C LEU A 61 -3.90 -3.16 -8.49
N ILE A 62 -3.32 -3.94 -7.56
CA ILE A 62 -2.25 -4.91 -7.84
C ILE A 62 -2.77 -6.34 -7.86
N ASN A 63 -3.72 -6.69 -6.98
CA ASN A 63 -4.12 -8.08 -6.78
C ASN A 63 -4.78 -8.65 -8.03
N ASN A 64 -4.30 -9.81 -8.46
CA ASN A 64 -4.85 -10.58 -9.55
C ASN A 64 -4.72 -12.08 -9.23
N GLN A 65 -4.95 -12.94 -10.22
CA GLN A 65 -4.90 -14.39 -10.03
C GLN A 65 -3.52 -14.89 -9.58
N ASN A 66 -2.44 -14.21 -9.96
CA ASN A 66 -1.07 -14.67 -9.74
C ASN A 66 -0.38 -13.86 -8.64
N VAL A 67 -0.62 -12.56 -8.57
CA VAL A 67 0.08 -11.63 -7.68
C VAL A 67 -0.88 -11.09 -6.63
N LYS A 68 -0.44 -11.05 -5.37
CA LYS A 68 -1.14 -10.38 -4.28
C LYS A 68 -0.21 -9.46 -3.49
N VAL A 69 -0.73 -8.37 -2.95
CA VAL A 69 -0.08 -7.64 -1.86
C VAL A 69 -0.04 -8.56 -0.65
N LYS A 70 1.14 -8.64 -0.02
CA LYS A 70 1.38 -9.52 1.14
C LYS A 70 1.30 -8.73 2.44
N GLU A 71 1.95 -7.58 2.43
CA GLU A 71 2.05 -6.68 3.57
C GLU A 71 2.39 -5.28 3.06
N VAL A 72 2.02 -4.27 3.83
CA VAL A 72 2.42 -2.87 3.67
C VAL A 72 3.03 -2.40 4.98
N THR A 73 4.22 -1.82 4.90
CA THR A 73 4.92 -1.23 6.04
C THR A 73 5.00 0.28 5.88
N ILE A 74 4.52 1.01 6.88
CA ILE A 74 4.66 2.47 7.00
C ILE A 74 5.70 2.79 8.04
N TRP A 75 6.61 3.70 7.71
CA TRP A 75 7.61 4.25 8.61
C TRP A 75 7.22 5.67 8.97
N GLU A 76 6.86 5.91 10.23
CA GLU A 76 6.60 7.26 10.73
C GLU A 76 7.92 7.99 11.02
N THR A 77 8.89 7.25 11.55
CA THR A 77 10.26 7.71 11.76
C THR A 77 11.24 6.60 11.34
N PRO A 78 12.55 6.86 11.24
CA PRO A 78 13.52 5.81 10.94
C PRO A 78 13.57 4.64 11.94
N ARG A 79 12.93 4.79 13.12
CA ARG A 79 12.91 3.78 14.19
C ARG A 79 11.50 3.28 14.55
N SER A 80 10.45 3.89 13.99
CA SER A 80 9.06 3.54 14.28
C SER A 80 8.35 3.17 12.98
N ALA A 81 7.82 1.95 12.93
CA ALA A 81 7.10 1.47 11.77
C ALA A 81 5.95 0.55 12.18
N VAL A 82 4.93 0.52 11.33
CA VAL A 82 3.79 -0.39 11.44
C VAL A 82 3.69 -1.19 10.16
N THR A 83 3.49 -2.50 10.30
CA THR A 83 3.22 -3.41 9.18
C THR A 83 1.81 -3.95 9.30
N TYR A 84 1.02 -3.80 8.22
CA TYR A 84 -0.27 -4.46 8.05
C TYR A 84 -0.14 -5.57 7.00
N SER A 85 -0.77 -6.72 7.25
CA SER A 85 -0.74 -7.92 6.39
C SER A 85 -2.04 -8.70 6.51
N GLU A 86 -2.51 -9.31 5.41
CA GLU A 86 -3.72 -10.16 5.35
C GLU A 86 -3.55 -11.32 4.36
#